data_AF-A0A3A8ZI45-F1
#
_entry.id   AF-A0A3A8ZI45-F1
#
_cell.length_a   1.000
_cell.length_b   1.000
_cell.length_c   1.000
_cell.angle_alpha   90.00
_cell.angle_beta   90.00
_cell.angle_gamma   90.00
#
_symmetry.space_group_name_H-M   'P 1'
#
loop_
_entity.id
_entity.type
_entity.pdbx_description
1 polymer ?
#
loop_
_entity_poly.entity_id
_entity_poly.type
_entity_poly.pdbx_seq_one_letter_code
_entity_poly.pdbx_strand_id
1 'polypeptide(L)'
;MDGRKRTVQIKFRVTEAERDLILEKMKLVPTRNMAAYLRKIAIDGYIIQIDHADIKAMTAEIQKIGVNVNQIARRVNATGNAYKEDIEEIKGVLAEIWRLHSFQYIEDAVFENCDFDTKDAFWHAKNVTVRNSTVKGEYLAWYCENVTFENCKIIGTQPLCYCKGLKLIDCEMIDTDLSFEKSEVEAVITTPVMSIKNPLAGHIYVPAVGEIIQDDVASKGEIVVERKCHCA
;
A
#
# COMPACT_ATOMS: atom_id res chain seq x y z
N MET A 1 26.66 -45.35 37.12
CA MET A 1 26.21 -44.78 35.83
C MET A 1 24.82 -45.35 35.61
N ASP A 2 23.73 -44.61 35.46
CA ASP A 2 23.56 -43.54 34.48
C ASP A 2 22.37 -42.61 34.89
N GLY A 3 22.65 -41.50 35.59
CA GLY A 3 21.66 -40.51 36.04
C GLY A 3 21.26 -39.49 34.97
N ARG A 4 21.16 -39.92 33.70
CA ARG A 4 20.91 -39.02 32.57
C ARG A 4 19.45 -38.57 32.56
N LYS A 5 19.22 -37.26 32.74
CA LYS A 5 17.89 -36.62 32.67
C LYS A 5 17.23 -36.66 31.27
N ARG A 6 17.97 -36.98 30.20
CA ARG A 6 17.50 -36.93 28.80
C ARG A 6 17.84 -38.25 28.12
N THR A 7 16.86 -39.15 28.04
CA THR A 7 17.04 -40.56 27.65
C THR A 7 16.63 -40.84 26.20
N VAL A 8 15.85 -39.97 25.56
CA VAL A 8 15.36 -40.13 24.18
C VAL A 8 16.25 -39.38 23.20
N GLN A 9 16.64 -40.04 22.10
CA GLN A 9 17.42 -39.46 21.02
C GLN A 9 16.56 -39.23 19.77
N ILE A 10 16.60 -38.00 19.23
CA ILE A 10 15.99 -37.64 17.95
C ILE A 10 17.13 -37.41 16.95
N LYS A 11 17.10 -38.08 15.80
CA LYS A 11 18.12 -37.97 14.74
C LYS A 11 17.45 -37.51 13.45
N PHE A 12 18.09 -36.59 12.73
CA PHE A 12 17.69 -36.19 11.37
C PHE A 12 18.95 -36.07 10.51
N ARG A 13 18.80 -36.31 9.21
CA ARG A 13 19.88 -36.17 8.23
C ARG A 13 19.84 -34.76 7.65
N VAL A 14 21.02 -34.22 7.35
CA VAL A 14 21.21 -32.94 6.67
C VAL A 14 22.31 -33.08 5.63
N THR A 15 22.22 -32.29 4.58
CA THR A 15 23.31 -32.03 3.63
C THR A 15 24.42 -31.20 4.27
N GLU A 16 25.58 -31.14 3.63
CA GLU A 16 26.70 -30.29 4.09
C GLU A 16 26.29 -28.81 4.15
N ALA A 17 25.58 -28.31 3.13
CA ALA A 17 25.07 -26.94 3.10
C ALA A 17 24.08 -26.64 4.23
N GLU A 18 23.14 -27.55 4.50
CA GLU A 18 22.19 -27.40 5.62
C GLU A 18 22.92 -27.43 6.97
N ARG A 19 23.95 -28.27 7.12
CA ARG A 19 24.79 -28.31 8.32
C ARG A 19 25.49 -26.97 8.55
N ASP A 20 26.06 -26.38 7.50
CA ASP A 20 26.77 -25.11 7.60
C ASP A 20 25.81 -23.97 7.96
N LEU A 21 24.62 -23.93 7.36
CA LEU A 21 23.57 -22.97 7.74
C LEU A 21 23.12 -23.12 9.20
N ILE A 22 22.97 -24.35 9.69
CA ILE A 22 22.64 -24.62 11.10
C ILE A 22 23.76 -24.10 12.01
N LEU A 23 25.02 -24.29 11.64
CA LEU A 23 26.18 -23.80 12.40
C LEU A 23 26.24 -22.27 12.42
N GLU A 24 26.02 -21.60 11.28
CA GLU A 24 25.96 -20.14 11.23
C GLU A 24 24.84 -19.57 12.10
N LYS A 25 23.62 -20.14 12.00
CA LYS A 25 22.51 -19.71 12.86
C LYS A 25 22.78 -19.96 14.35
N MET A 26 23.48 -21.03 14.70
CA MET A 26 23.86 -21.30 16.09
C MET A 26 24.77 -20.21 16.66
N LYS A 27 25.65 -19.60 15.85
CA LYS A 27 26.54 -18.50 16.30
C LYS A 27 25.78 -17.25 16.75
N LEU A 28 24.54 -17.08 16.32
CA LEU A 28 23.68 -15.94 16.69
C LEU A 28 23.15 -16.04 18.13
N VAL A 29 23.36 -17.18 18.80
CA VAL A 29 22.89 -17.45 20.15
C VAL A 29 24.12 -17.76 21.02
N PRO A 30 24.17 -17.35 22.31
CA PRO A 30 25.33 -17.60 23.18
C PRO A 30 25.43 -19.06 23.64
N THR A 31 25.56 -20.00 22.69
CA THR A 31 25.75 -21.42 22.94
C THR A 31 26.78 -22.01 21.99
N ARG A 32 27.66 -22.87 22.51
CA ARG A 32 28.60 -23.68 21.72
C ARG A 32 28.14 -25.14 21.57
N ASN A 33 26.96 -25.46 22.09
CA ASN A 33 26.43 -26.81 22.12
C ASN A 33 25.28 -26.98 21.13
N MET A 34 25.56 -27.72 20.05
CA MET A 34 24.60 -28.03 18.98
C MET A 34 23.30 -28.67 19.50
N ALA A 35 23.42 -29.62 20.45
CA ALA A 35 22.25 -30.30 21.00
C ALA A 35 21.41 -29.41 21.92
N ALA A 36 22.00 -28.36 22.51
CA ALA A 36 21.27 -27.35 23.25
C ALA A 36 20.58 -26.36 22.30
N TYR A 37 21.28 -25.92 21.25
CA TYR A 37 20.74 -25.03 20.22
C TYR A 37 19.54 -25.65 19.49
N LEU A 38 19.71 -26.83 18.91
CA LEU A 38 18.65 -27.51 18.16
C LEU A 38 17.42 -27.78 19.03
N ARG A 39 17.62 -28.10 20.30
CA ARG A 39 16.55 -28.32 21.26
C ARG A 39 15.81 -27.02 21.60
N LYS A 40 16.54 -25.91 21.80
CA LYS A 40 15.95 -24.59 22.06
C LYS A 40 15.10 -24.15 20.87
N ILE A 41 15.60 -24.28 19.64
CA ILE A 41 14.85 -23.93 18.43
C ILE A 41 13.64 -24.84 18.24
N ALA A 42 13.78 -26.14 18.47
CA ALA A 42 12.68 -27.09 18.29
C ALA A 42 11.56 -26.96 19.35
N ILE A 43 11.86 -26.43 20.54
CA ILE A 43 10.89 -26.27 21.63
C ILE A 43 10.33 -24.85 21.69
N ASP A 44 11.20 -23.83 21.58
CA ASP A 44 10.86 -22.43 21.84
C ASP A 44 10.80 -21.58 20.56
N GLY A 45 11.09 -22.17 19.39
CA GLY A 45 10.97 -21.46 18.12
C GLY A 45 9.53 -21.08 17.82
N TYR A 46 9.31 -19.84 17.36
CA TYR A 46 8.01 -19.43 16.84
C TYR A 46 7.75 -20.09 15.49
N ILE A 47 6.60 -20.74 15.35
CA ILE A 47 6.10 -21.19 14.06
C ILE A 47 5.41 -19.99 13.42
N ILE A 48 6.08 -19.33 12.48
CA ILE A 48 5.47 -18.30 11.66
C ILE A 48 4.78 -19.03 10.49
N GLN A 49 3.47 -19.19 10.59
CA GLN A 49 2.66 -19.65 9.48
C GLN A 49 2.26 -18.42 8.66
N ILE A 50 3.00 -18.16 7.60
CA ILE A 50 2.65 -17.09 6.65
C ILE A 50 1.53 -17.66 5.78
N ASP A 51 0.32 -17.10 5.92
CA ASP A 51 -0.76 -17.41 5.01
C ASP A 51 -0.46 -16.80 3.65
N HIS A 52 -0.42 -17.65 2.63
CA HIS A 52 -0.19 -17.27 1.24
C HIS A 52 -1.49 -17.31 0.42
N ALA A 53 -2.66 -17.39 1.07
CA ALA A 53 -3.96 -17.35 0.42
C ALA A 53 -4.09 -16.15 -0.53
N ASP A 54 -3.62 -14.98 -0.11
CA ASP A 54 -3.69 -13.73 -0.88
C ASP A 54 -2.80 -13.78 -2.13
N ILE A 55 -1.57 -14.33 -2.00
CA ILE A 55 -0.65 -14.51 -3.13
C ILE A 55 -1.20 -15.53 -4.12
N LYS A 56 -1.84 -16.60 -3.63
CA LYS A 56 -2.47 -17.62 -4.49
C LYS A 56 -3.70 -17.07 -5.21
N ALA A 57 -4.52 -16.28 -4.54
CA ALA A 57 -5.67 -15.61 -5.15
C ALA A 57 -5.21 -14.67 -6.26
N MET A 58 -4.22 -13.81 -5.98
CA MET A 58 -3.63 -12.90 -6.97
C MET A 58 -3.02 -13.65 -8.16
N THR A 59 -2.28 -14.73 -7.91
CA THR A 59 -1.68 -15.55 -8.98
C THR A 59 -2.75 -16.20 -9.87
N ALA A 60 -3.86 -16.66 -9.28
CA ALA A 60 -4.97 -17.26 -10.02
C ALA A 60 -5.65 -16.25 -10.95
N GLU A 61 -5.83 -15.00 -10.51
CA GLU A 61 -6.41 -13.94 -11.35
C GLU A 61 -5.44 -13.52 -12.48
N ILE A 62 -4.14 -13.40 -12.20
CA ILE A 62 -3.11 -13.17 -13.23
C ILE A 62 -3.09 -14.27 -14.29
N GLN A 63 -3.29 -15.53 -13.88
CA GLN A 63 -3.38 -16.65 -14.82
C GLN A 63 -4.59 -16.55 -15.75
N LYS A 64 -5.75 -16.08 -15.27
CA LYS A 64 -6.93 -15.84 -16.12
C LYS A 64 -6.67 -14.78 -17.18
N ILE A 65 -5.95 -13.71 -16.83
CA ILE A 65 -5.50 -12.68 -17.79
C ILE A 65 -4.62 -13.34 -18.86
N GLY A 66 -3.60 -14.10 -18.45
CA GLY A 66 -2.67 -14.76 -19.37
C GLY A 66 -3.39 -15.67 -20.38
N VAL A 67 -4.43 -16.39 -19.93
CA VAL A 67 -5.26 -17.23 -20.80
C VAL A 67 -6.06 -16.40 -21.81
N ASN A 68 -6.72 -15.33 -21.37
CA ASN A 68 -7.54 -14.48 -22.23
C ASN A 68 -6.69 -13.72 -23.26
N VAL A 69 -5.56 -13.16 -22.83
CA VAL A 69 -4.59 -12.50 -23.74
C VAL A 69 -4.06 -13.47 -24.78
N ASN A 70 -3.76 -14.71 -24.40
CA ASN A 70 -3.30 -15.73 -25.34
C ASN A 70 -4.37 -16.13 -26.36
N GLN A 71 -5.65 -16.15 -25.97
CA GLN A 71 -6.75 -16.42 -26.90
C GLN A 71 -6.89 -15.29 -27.93
N ILE A 72 -6.67 -14.05 -27.52
CA ILE A 72 -6.77 -12.89 -28.41
C ILE A 72 -5.57 -12.82 -29.34
N ALA A 73 -4.36 -13.08 -28.83
CA ALA A 73 -3.17 -13.23 -29.67
C ALA A 73 -3.39 -14.30 -30.76
N ARG A 74 -4.01 -15.43 -30.41
CA ARG A 74 -4.38 -16.47 -31.38
C ARG A 74 -5.42 -16.01 -32.41
N ARG A 75 -6.44 -15.26 -32.01
CA ARG A 75 -7.45 -14.71 -32.94
C ARG A 75 -6.84 -13.69 -33.89
N VAL A 76 -6.06 -12.73 -33.37
CA VAL A 76 -5.37 -11.69 -34.16
C VAL A 76 -4.42 -12.32 -35.17
N ASN A 77 -3.65 -13.33 -34.76
CA ASN A 77 -2.75 -14.06 -35.66
C ASN A 77 -3.49 -14.87 -36.74
N ALA A 78 -4.75 -15.24 -36.51
CA ALA A 78 -5.56 -16.00 -37.47
C ALA A 78 -6.34 -15.12 -38.45
N THR A 79 -6.78 -13.93 -38.05
CA THR A 79 -7.68 -13.07 -38.85
C THR A 79 -7.01 -11.81 -39.42
N GLY A 80 -5.83 -11.42 -38.94
CA GLY A 80 -5.09 -10.25 -39.45
C GLY A 80 -5.72 -8.88 -39.16
N ASN A 81 -6.86 -8.83 -38.46
CA ASN A 81 -7.53 -7.60 -38.02
C ASN A 81 -7.89 -7.73 -36.54
N ALA A 82 -7.47 -6.75 -35.73
CA ALA A 82 -7.94 -6.60 -34.35
C ALA A 82 -9.23 -5.76 -34.36
N TYR A 83 -10.37 -6.37 -34.05
CA TYR A 83 -11.65 -5.66 -33.98
C TYR A 83 -11.79 -4.95 -32.64
N LYS A 84 -12.52 -3.82 -32.67
CA LYS A 84 -12.79 -2.96 -31.51
C LYS A 84 -13.42 -3.74 -30.35
N GLU A 85 -14.21 -4.78 -30.64
CA GLU A 85 -14.83 -5.62 -29.62
C GLU A 85 -13.81 -6.41 -28.79
N ASP A 86 -12.74 -6.94 -29.39
CA ASP A 86 -11.71 -7.68 -28.65
C ASP A 86 -10.92 -6.75 -27.70
N ILE A 87 -10.75 -5.47 -28.07
CA ILE A 87 -10.09 -4.46 -27.23
C ILE A 87 -10.99 -4.05 -26.05
N GLU A 88 -12.28 -3.91 -26.28
CA GLU A 88 -13.23 -3.54 -25.22
C GLU A 88 -13.48 -4.70 -24.23
N GLU A 89 -13.44 -5.95 -24.69
CA GLU A 89 -13.48 -7.14 -23.81
C GLU A 89 -12.24 -7.20 -22.91
N ILE A 90 -11.03 -6.93 -23.44
CA ILE A 90 -9.79 -6.82 -22.65
C ILE A 90 -9.91 -5.73 -21.59
N LYS A 91 -10.38 -4.53 -21.97
CA LYS A 91 -10.53 -3.40 -21.04
C LYS A 91 -11.54 -3.71 -19.93
N GLY A 92 -12.63 -4.40 -20.24
CA GLY A 92 -13.64 -4.81 -19.25
C GLY A 92 -13.07 -5.75 -18.20
N VAL A 93 -12.37 -6.80 -18.61
CA VAL A 93 -11.75 -7.77 -17.69
C VAL A 93 -10.59 -7.15 -16.90
N LEU A 94 -9.80 -6.27 -17.52
CA LEU A 94 -8.78 -5.48 -16.81
C LEU A 94 -9.41 -4.58 -15.74
N ALA A 95 -10.50 -3.89 -16.06
CA ALA A 95 -11.19 -3.00 -15.12
C ALA A 95 -11.76 -3.75 -13.91
N GLU A 96 -12.27 -4.97 -14.10
CA GLU A 96 -12.82 -5.80 -13.01
C GLU A 96 -11.73 -6.29 -12.04
N ILE A 97 -10.52 -6.55 -12.55
CA ILE A 97 -9.33 -6.92 -11.76
C ILE A 97 -8.75 -5.71 -11.01
N TRP A 98 -8.69 -4.54 -11.66
CA TRP A 98 -8.33 -3.29 -11.00
C TRP A 98 -9.24 -2.98 -9.81
N ARG A 99 -10.53 -3.28 -9.94
CA ARG A 99 -11.56 -2.99 -8.93
C ARG A 99 -11.54 -3.90 -7.70
N LEU A 100 -10.87 -5.04 -7.75
CA LEU A 100 -10.85 -6.03 -6.67
C LEU A 100 -9.65 -5.91 -5.72
N HIS A 101 -8.64 -5.08 -6.05
CA HIS A 101 -7.35 -5.06 -5.35
C HIS A 101 -6.64 -3.69 -5.38
N SER A 102 -7.39 -2.60 -5.51
CA SER A 102 -6.90 -1.26 -5.90
C SER A 102 -5.73 -0.73 -5.06
N PHE A 103 -4.51 -1.08 -5.48
CA PHE A 103 -3.25 -0.48 -5.07
C PHE A 103 -2.93 -0.51 -3.57
N GLN A 104 -3.36 -1.58 -2.88
CA GLN A 104 -2.99 -1.78 -1.49
C GLN A 104 -1.54 -2.26 -1.38
N TYR A 105 -0.76 -1.69 -0.45
CA TYR A 105 0.63 -2.07 -0.14
C TYR A 105 1.66 -1.84 -1.25
N ILE A 106 1.48 -0.83 -2.10
CA ILE A 106 2.48 -0.49 -3.12
C ILE A 106 3.68 0.15 -2.47
N GLU A 107 4.87 -0.28 -2.86
CA GLU A 107 6.12 0.35 -2.47
C GLU A 107 6.90 0.83 -3.70
N ASP A 108 7.59 1.97 -3.57
CA ASP A 108 8.58 2.49 -4.53
C ASP A 108 8.04 2.63 -5.97
N ALA A 109 6.94 3.36 -6.13
CA ALA A 109 6.27 3.53 -7.42
C ALA A 109 6.01 4.99 -7.79
N VAL A 110 5.94 5.24 -9.11
CA VAL A 110 5.56 6.55 -9.66
C VAL A 110 4.41 6.36 -10.65
N PHE A 111 3.34 7.12 -10.49
CA PHE A 111 2.19 7.16 -11.36
C PHE A 111 2.08 8.54 -11.99
N GLU A 112 2.04 8.64 -13.31
CA GLU A 112 1.95 9.93 -14.01
C GLU A 112 0.86 9.89 -15.07
N ASN A 113 0.10 10.97 -15.21
CA ASN A 113 -0.96 11.12 -16.22
C ASN A 113 -2.03 10.00 -16.16
N CYS A 114 -2.44 9.64 -14.96
CA CYS A 114 -3.40 8.57 -14.69
C CYS A 114 -4.78 9.14 -14.32
N ASP A 115 -5.82 8.37 -14.60
CA ASP A 115 -7.18 8.61 -14.10
C ASP A 115 -7.61 7.37 -13.31
N PHE A 116 -7.75 7.54 -11.99
CA PHE A 116 -8.16 6.48 -11.09
C PHE A 116 -9.60 6.78 -10.64
N ASP A 117 -10.57 5.99 -11.12
CA ASP A 117 -11.94 5.97 -10.60
C ASP A 117 -12.16 4.63 -9.90
N THR A 118 -11.95 4.62 -8.59
CA THR A 118 -11.97 3.40 -7.78
C THR A 118 -12.63 3.68 -6.44
N LYS A 119 -13.09 2.63 -5.76
CA LYS A 119 -13.61 2.80 -4.40
C LYS A 119 -12.50 3.12 -3.42
N ASP A 120 -11.48 2.26 -3.34
CA ASP A 120 -10.29 2.47 -2.51
C ASP A 120 -9.07 2.63 -3.43
N ALA A 121 -8.04 3.40 -3.04
CA ALA A 121 -6.76 3.43 -3.76
C ALA A 121 -5.60 3.70 -2.81
N PHE A 122 -4.42 3.17 -3.11
CA PHE A 122 -3.16 3.46 -2.41
C PHE A 122 -3.16 3.17 -0.91
N TRP A 123 -4.02 2.30 -0.38
CA TRP A 123 -3.94 1.91 1.02
C TRP A 123 -2.56 1.34 1.36
N HIS A 124 -1.97 1.74 2.49
CA HIS A 124 -0.65 1.30 2.92
C HIS A 124 0.47 1.53 1.91
N ALA A 125 0.32 2.47 0.97
CA ALA A 125 1.37 2.75 0.00
C ALA A 125 2.58 3.41 0.68
N LYS A 126 3.78 3.06 0.22
CA LYS A 126 5.06 3.54 0.75
C LYS A 126 5.97 4.07 -0.36
N ASN A 127 6.53 5.26 -0.16
CA ASN A 127 7.44 5.89 -1.12
C ASN A 127 6.81 6.00 -2.54
N VAL A 128 5.54 6.39 -2.62
CA VAL A 128 4.82 6.51 -3.89
C VAL A 128 4.69 7.98 -4.29
N THR A 129 4.89 8.29 -5.58
CA THR A 129 4.56 9.61 -6.13
C THR A 129 3.50 9.51 -7.21
N VAL A 130 2.48 10.35 -7.13
CA VAL A 130 1.41 10.46 -8.14
C VAL A 130 1.45 11.88 -8.72
N ARG A 131 1.56 12.02 -10.04
CA ARG A 131 1.68 13.32 -10.73
C ARG A 131 0.65 13.51 -11.82
N ASN A 132 0.18 14.73 -12.01
CA ASN A 132 -0.65 15.13 -13.16
C ASN A 132 -1.85 14.19 -13.37
N SER A 133 -2.47 13.74 -12.27
CA SER A 133 -3.44 12.65 -12.29
C SER A 133 -4.74 13.04 -11.60
N THR A 134 -5.83 12.38 -11.98
CA THR A 134 -7.11 12.46 -11.25
C THR A 134 -7.27 11.20 -10.42
N VAL A 135 -7.61 11.36 -9.14
CA VAL A 135 -7.78 10.26 -8.19
C VAL A 135 -9.11 10.44 -7.48
N LYS A 136 -10.07 9.59 -7.83
CA LYS A 136 -11.39 9.53 -7.23
C LYS A 136 -11.53 8.25 -6.43
N GLY A 137 -11.87 8.39 -5.15
CA GLY A 137 -12.15 7.26 -4.28
C GLY A 137 -12.52 7.63 -2.84
N GLU A 138 -13.20 6.71 -2.19
CA GLU A 138 -13.46 6.67 -0.76
C GLU A 138 -12.18 6.23 -0.02
N TYR A 139 -11.85 6.85 1.10
CA TYR A 139 -10.72 6.42 1.95
C TYR A 139 -9.36 6.38 1.24
N LEU A 140 -9.19 7.25 0.24
CA LEU A 140 -7.99 7.32 -0.58
C LEU A 140 -6.72 7.39 0.28
N ALA A 141 -5.74 6.54 -0.03
CA ALA A 141 -4.39 6.56 0.51
C ALA A 141 -4.30 6.47 2.04
N TRP A 142 -5.24 5.80 2.71
CA TRP A 142 -5.10 5.59 4.14
C TRP A 142 -3.83 4.82 4.51
N TYR A 143 -3.26 5.17 5.66
CA TYR A 143 -2.09 4.49 6.24
C TYR A 143 -0.83 4.51 5.37
N CYS A 144 -0.68 5.52 4.52
CA CYS A 144 0.49 5.69 3.68
C CYS A 144 1.72 6.20 4.43
N GLU A 145 2.91 5.87 3.93
CA GLU A 145 4.19 6.44 4.40
C GLU A 145 4.98 7.04 3.23
N ASN A 146 5.36 8.31 3.32
CA ASN A 146 6.11 9.05 2.29
C ASN A 146 5.44 9.03 0.91
N VAL A 147 4.15 9.35 0.86
CA VAL A 147 3.41 9.49 -0.41
C VAL A 147 3.32 10.96 -0.81
N THR A 148 3.58 11.24 -2.08
CA THR A 148 3.50 12.59 -2.65
C THR A 148 2.49 12.63 -3.80
N PHE A 149 1.57 13.59 -3.75
CA PHE A 149 0.70 13.95 -4.87
C PHE A 149 1.16 15.31 -5.41
N GLU A 150 1.42 15.40 -6.71
CA GLU A 150 1.85 16.64 -7.36
C GLU A 150 0.91 16.97 -8.52
N ASN A 151 0.34 18.18 -8.53
CA ASN A 151 -0.59 18.62 -9.57
C ASN A 151 -1.71 17.59 -9.83
N CYS A 152 -2.30 17.06 -8.76
CA CYS A 152 -3.35 16.05 -8.82
C CYS A 152 -4.71 16.63 -8.48
N LYS A 153 -5.77 16.04 -9.04
CA LYS A 153 -7.15 16.27 -8.64
C LYS A 153 -7.63 15.10 -7.79
N ILE A 154 -8.03 15.38 -6.55
CA ILE A 154 -8.48 14.39 -5.57
C ILE A 154 -9.96 14.58 -5.28
N ILE A 155 -10.72 13.49 -5.35
CA ILE A 155 -12.18 13.51 -5.19
C ILE A 155 -12.62 12.36 -4.28
N GLY A 156 -13.48 12.63 -3.30
CA GLY A 156 -14.13 11.58 -2.51
C GLY A 156 -14.05 11.79 -1.00
N THR A 157 -14.68 10.89 -0.25
CA THR A 157 -14.86 11.02 1.19
C THR A 157 -13.67 10.49 1.99
N GLN A 158 -13.34 11.19 3.09
CA GLN A 158 -12.28 10.83 4.02
C GLN A 158 -10.93 10.49 3.36
N PRO A 159 -10.44 11.27 2.38
CA PRO A 159 -9.17 10.97 1.74
C PRO A 159 -8.00 11.31 2.69
N LEU A 160 -6.90 10.60 2.51
CA LEU A 160 -5.57 10.94 3.03
C LEU A 160 -5.43 10.87 4.56
N CYS A 161 -6.16 9.98 5.22
CA CYS A 161 -6.09 9.80 6.68
C CYS A 161 -4.97 8.84 7.11
N TYR A 162 -4.50 8.99 8.34
CA TYR A 162 -3.51 8.14 9.02
C TYR A 162 -2.16 8.04 8.29
N CYS A 163 -1.79 9.08 7.54
CA CYS A 163 -0.58 9.08 6.73
C CYS A 163 0.63 9.63 7.50
N LYS A 164 1.83 9.17 7.15
CA LYS A 164 3.10 9.68 7.64
C LYS A 164 3.92 10.26 6.50
N GLY A 165 4.41 11.49 6.65
CA GLY A 165 5.20 12.15 5.59
C GLY A 165 4.43 12.37 4.29
N LEU A 166 3.12 12.63 4.38
CA LEU A 166 2.28 12.91 3.21
C LEU A 166 2.60 14.30 2.64
N LYS A 167 2.68 14.40 1.31
CA LYS A 167 2.90 15.67 0.62
C LYS A 167 1.90 15.90 -0.50
N LEU A 168 1.31 17.09 -0.53
CA LEU A 168 0.49 17.54 -1.66
C LEU A 168 1.10 18.83 -2.20
N ILE A 169 1.40 18.85 -3.50
CA ILE A 169 1.99 19.99 -4.19
C ILE A 169 1.02 20.42 -5.27
N ASP A 170 0.44 21.62 -5.13
CA ASP A 170 -0.48 22.22 -6.08
C ASP A 170 -1.67 21.31 -6.46
N CYS A 171 -2.27 20.64 -5.47
CA CYS A 171 -3.37 19.70 -5.70
C CYS A 171 -4.74 20.40 -5.63
N GLU A 172 -5.69 19.94 -6.43
CA GLU A 172 -7.11 20.24 -6.28
C GLU A 172 -7.76 19.15 -5.40
N MET A 173 -8.61 19.56 -4.47
CA MET A 173 -9.45 18.66 -3.67
C MET A 173 -10.91 19.09 -3.85
N ILE A 174 -11.74 18.22 -4.43
CA ILE A 174 -13.14 18.50 -4.79
C ILE A 174 -14.04 17.48 -4.12
N ASP A 175 -15.16 17.91 -3.53
CA ASP A 175 -16.10 17.03 -2.82
C ASP A 175 -15.40 16.13 -1.78
N THR A 176 -14.45 16.72 -1.06
CA THR A 176 -13.63 16.04 -0.05
C THR A 176 -14.01 16.48 1.35
N ASP A 177 -14.47 15.53 2.16
CA ASP A 177 -14.82 15.72 3.56
C ASP A 177 -13.88 14.91 4.47
N LEU A 178 -13.82 15.30 5.74
CA LEU A 178 -13.15 14.60 6.83
C LEU A 178 -11.69 14.22 6.49
N SER A 179 -11.02 15.08 5.73
CA SER A 179 -9.69 14.79 5.19
C SER A 179 -8.60 14.90 6.25
N PHE A 180 -7.53 14.12 6.09
CA PHE A 180 -6.26 14.22 6.85
C PHE A 180 -6.28 13.76 8.31
N GLU A 181 -7.28 12.99 8.75
CA GLU A 181 -7.35 12.53 10.15
C GLU A 181 -6.07 11.81 10.57
N LYS A 182 -5.39 12.33 11.60
CA LYS A 182 -4.14 11.80 12.17
C LYS A 182 -2.97 11.69 11.16
N SER A 183 -2.97 12.52 10.12
CA SER A 183 -1.89 12.53 9.14
C SER A 183 -0.80 13.56 9.48
N GLU A 184 0.47 13.19 9.28
CA GLU A 184 1.59 14.12 9.16
C GLU A 184 1.65 14.60 7.70
N VAL A 185 1.33 15.88 7.46
CA VAL A 185 1.05 16.38 6.11
C VAL A 185 1.69 17.74 5.84
N GLU A 186 2.29 17.89 4.66
CA GLU A 186 2.68 19.17 4.07
C GLU A 186 1.93 19.34 2.74
N ALA A 187 0.90 20.19 2.71
CA ALA A 187 -0.04 20.27 1.61
C ALA A 187 -0.25 21.70 1.13
N VAL A 188 -0.12 21.92 -0.18
CA VAL A 188 -0.61 23.11 -0.88
C VAL A 188 -1.81 22.70 -1.74
N ILE A 189 -3.00 23.14 -1.35
CA ILE A 189 -4.27 22.84 -2.00
C ILE A 189 -4.80 24.10 -2.68
N THR A 190 -5.19 24.00 -3.94
CA THR A 190 -5.56 25.15 -4.78
C THR A 190 -7.07 25.43 -4.81
N THR A 191 -7.88 24.55 -4.24
CA THR A 191 -9.36 24.63 -4.19
C THR A 191 -9.90 24.63 -2.76
N PRO A 192 -11.11 25.17 -2.52
CA PRO A 192 -11.78 25.00 -1.24
C PRO A 192 -12.03 23.53 -0.89
N VAL A 193 -11.85 23.17 0.38
CA VAL A 193 -12.09 21.81 0.90
C VAL A 193 -13.35 21.80 1.77
N MET A 194 -14.15 20.73 1.74
CA MET A 194 -15.41 20.70 2.52
C MET A 194 -15.12 20.59 4.01
N SER A 195 -14.29 19.62 4.43
CA SER A 195 -13.84 19.56 5.81
C SER A 195 -12.48 18.89 6.00
N ILE A 196 -11.75 19.39 7.00
CA ILE A 196 -10.46 18.87 7.45
C ILE A 196 -10.61 18.43 8.89
N LYS A 197 -10.09 17.25 9.23
CA LYS A 197 -10.23 16.63 10.55
C LYS A 197 -8.87 16.28 11.12
N ASN A 198 -8.61 16.73 12.35
CA ASN A 198 -7.50 16.29 13.23
C ASN A 198 -6.15 15.99 12.53
N PRO A 199 -5.57 16.90 11.71
CA PRO A 199 -4.23 16.67 11.17
C PRO A 199 -3.22 16.53 12.32
N LEU A 200 -2.37 15.50 12.28
CA LEU A 200 -1.47 15.19 13.39
C LEU A 200 -0.35 16.22 13.51
N ALA A 201 0.30 16.56 12.39
CA ALA A 201 1.41 17.51 12.31
C ALA A 201 1.59 18.05 10.88
N GLY A 202 2.37 19.12 10.75
CA GLY A 202 2.69 19.77 9.47
C GLY A 202 1.71 20.89 9.11
N HIS A 203 1.67 21.28 7.84
CA HIS A 203 0.91 22.44 7.37
C HIS A 203 0.01 22.11 6.19
N ILE A 204 -1.20 22.66 6.20
CA ILE A 204 -2.15 22.60 5.08
C ILE A 204 -2.48 24.02 4.66
N TYR A 205 -1.95 24.45 3.51
CA TYR A 205 -2.27 25.71 2.86
C TYR A 205 -3.47 25.49 1.93
N VAL A 206 -4.55 26.25 2.15
CA VAL A 206 -5.82 26.04 1.46
C VAL A 206 -6.56 27.37 1.32
N PRO A 207 -7.27 27.64 0.20
CA PRO A 207 -7.96 28.92 0.02
C PRO A 207 -9.19 29.08 0.93
N ALA A 208 -9.88 28.00 1.28
CA ALA A 208 -11.03 27.98 2.18
C ALA A 208 -11.31 26.55 2.67
N VAL A 209 -11.87 26.44 3.88
CA VAL A 209 -12.35 25.17 4.45
C VAL A 209 -13.76 25.38 4.97
N GLY A 210 -14.68 24.48 4.63
CA GLY A 210 -16.06 24.55 5.11
C GLY A 210 -16.19 24.28 6.61
N GLU A 211 -15.56 23.20 7.08
CA GLU A 211 -15.54 22.82 8.49
C GLU A 211 -14.15 22.32 8.91
N ILE A 212 -13.70 22.75 10.09
CA ILE A 212 -12.47 22.23 10.71
C ILE A 212 -12.88 21.49 11.99
N ILE A 213 -12.58 20.19 12.03
CA ILE A 213 -12.88 19.32 13.17
C ILE A 213 -11.57 19.04 13.90
N GLN A 214 -11.45 19.53 15.14
CA GLN A 214 -10.25 19.40 15.96
C GLN A 214 -10.59 18.95 17.38
N ASP A 215 -11.04 17.70 17.51
CA ASP A 215 -11.45 17.07 18.77
C ASP A 215 -10.40 16.09 19.35
N ASP A 216 -9.30 15.82 18.62
CA ASP A 216 -8.15 15.06 19.10
C ASP A 216 -7.07 15.99 19.68
N VAL A 217 -6.77 15.84 20.97
CA VAL A 217 -5.72 16.60 21.67
C VAL A 217 -4.31 16.37 21.13
N ALA A 218 -4.09 15.26 20.42
CA ALA A 218 -2.82 14.97 19.76
C ALA A 218 -2.66 15.71 18.42
N SER A 219 -3.75 16.24 17.85
CA SER A 219 -3.74 16.97 16.57
C SER A 219 -3.05 18.33 16.71
N LYS A 220 -1.88 18.45 16.09
CA LYS A 220 -1.05 19.66 16.08
C LYS A 220 -0.75 20.20 14.68
N GLY A 221 -1.38 19.65 13.65
CA GLY A 221 -1.25 20.18 12.29
C GLY A 221 -1.86 21.58 12.17
N GLU A 222 -1.20 22.45 11.41
CA GLU A 222 -1.62 23.83 11.20
C GLU A 222 -2.37 23.96 9.87
N ILE A 223 -3.56 24.55 9.91
CA ILE A 223 -4.37 24.83 8.72
C ILE A 223 -4.28 26.33 8.43
N VAL A 224 -3.63 26.68 7.32
CA VAL A 224 -3.38 28.06 6.90
C VAL A 224 -4.33 28.41 5.76
N VAL A 225 -5.36 29.19 6.09
CA VAL A 225 -6.33 29.64 5.08
C VAL A 225 -5.80 30.89 4.38
N GLU A 226 -5.35 30.75 3.14
CA GLU A 226 -4.85 31.87 2.35
C GLU A 226 -6.02 32.75 1.88
N ARG A 227 -6.15 33.94 2.47
CA ARG A 227 -7.10 34.95 1.98
C ARG A 227 -6.62 35.41 0.62
N LYS A 228 -7.39 35.13 -0.44
CA LYS A 228 -7.26 35.85 -1.72
C LYS A 228 -7.29 37.35 -1.42
N CYS A 229 -6.12 38.00 -1.48
CA CYS A 229 -6.04 39.44 -1.63
C CYS A 229 -6.80 39.78 -2.91
N HIS A 230 -8.02 40.29 -2.76
CA HIS A 230 -8.67 41.05 -3.82
C HIS A 230 -7.84 42.33 -3.95
N CYS A 231 -6.85 42.30 -4.84
CA CYS A 231 -6.28 43.52 -5.37
C CYS A 231 -7.40 44.21 -6.14
N ALA A 232 -7.89 45.31 -5.58
CA ALA A 232 -8.86 46.22 -6.15
C ALA A 232 -8.30 46.96 -7.38
#